data_AF-W1X5T1-F1
#
_entry.id   AF-W1X5T1-F1
#
_cell.length_a   1.000
_cell.length_b   1.000
_cell.length_c   1.000
_cell.angle_alpha   90.00
_cell.angle_beta   90.00
_cell.angle_gamma   90.00
#
_symmetry.space_group_name_H-M   'P 1'
#
loop_
_entity.id
_entity.type
_entity.pdbx_description
1 polymer ?
#
loop_
_entity_poly.entity_id
_entity_poly.type
_entity_poly.pdbx_seq_one_letter_code
_entity_poly.pdbx_strand_id
1 'polypeptide(L)' 'NDAMLDDDSTLQKARTKFLQAYEGNMMVRGEGDDIWYQRLWRQLTPETMEAIVEQSQRFLLPLFRFNQS' A
#
# COMPACT_ATOMS: atom_id res chain seq x y z
N ASN A 1 6.80 7.52 18.71
CA ASN A 1 7.84 7.76 17.68
C ASN A 1 7.10 7.95 16.39
N ASP A 2 6.74 9.21 16.08
CA ASP A 2 5.56 9.52 15.27
C ASP A 2 5.91 10.29 13.99
N ALA A 3 7.00 9.89 13.34
CA ALA A 3 7.44 10.51 12.10
C ALA A 3 7.42 9.43 11.01
N MET A 4 6.30 9.37 10.27
CA MET A 4 6.39 8.87 8.90
C MET A 4 7.47 9.69 8.19
N LEU A 5 8.32 9.01 7.43
CA LEU A 5 9.41 9.66 6.70
C LEU A 5 8.90 10.02 5.31
N ASP A 6 8.91 11.30 4.99
CA ASP A 6 8.41 11.85 3.73
C ASP A 6 9.53 12.21 2.74
N ASP A 7 10.76 11.74 2.98
CA ASP A 7 11.86 11.95 2.03
C ASP A 7 11.66 11.09 0.77
N ASP A 8 12.04 11.62 -0.39
CA ASP A 8 11.87 10.97 -1.69
C ASP A 8 12.44 9.54 -1.74
N SER A 9 13.58 9.31 -1.06
CA SER A 9 14.23 8.00 -1.06
C SER A 9 13.41 6.95 -0.31
N THR A 10 12.77 7.35 0.79
CA THR A 10 11.88 6.50 1.56
C THR A 10 10.55 6.31 0.87
N LEU A 11 9.98 7.37 0.28
CA LEU A 11 8.74 7.29 -0.50
C LEU A 11 8.89 6.36 -1.70
N GLN A 12 10.02 6.39 -2.41
CA GLN A 12 10.26 5.47 -3.53
C GLN A 12 10.34 4.02 -3.06
N LYS A 13 11.00 3.75 -1.93
CA LYS A 13 11.03 2.40 -1.33
C LYS A 13 9.65 1.94 -0.87
N ALA A 14 8.86 2.84 -0.30
CA ALA A 14 7.49 2.55 0.13
C ALA A 14 6.60 2.20 -1.07
N ARG A 15 6.70 2.96 -2.18
CA ARG A 15 6.01 2.65 -3.44
C ARG A 15 6.37 1.25 -3.96
N THR A 16 7.66 0.88 -3.94
CA THR A 16 8.08 -0.47 -4.31
C THR A 16 7.47 -1.54 -3.41
N LYS A 17 7.43 -1.31 -2.09
CA LYS A 17 6.82 -2.26 -1.13
C LYS A 17 5.32 -2.41 -1.32
N PHE A 18 4.63 -1.31 -1.61
CA PHE A 18 3.23 -1.33 -1.95
C PHE A 18 2.98 -2.21 -3.18
N LEU A 19 3.68 -1.95 -4.29
CA LEU A 19 3.51 -2.73 -5.53
C LEU A 19 3.88 -4.20 -5.34
N GLN A 20 4.94 -4.49 -4.58
CA GLN A 20 5.33 -5.86 -4.24
C GLN A 20 4.20 -6.63 -3.53
N ALA A 21 3.49 -5.99 -2.60
CA ALA A 21 2.36 -6.60 -1.90
C ALA A 21 1.11 -6.69 -2.80
N TYR A 22 0.87 -5.65 -3.60
CA TYR A 22 -0.30 -5.55 -4.46
C TYR A 22 -0.25 -6.54 -5.63
N GLU A 23 0.89 -6.70 -6.31
CA GLU A 23 1.05 -7.59 -7.46
C GLU A 23 1.49 -9.01 -7.04
N GLY A 24 2.23 -9.11 -5.93
CA GLY A 24 2.79 -10.36 -5.45
C GLY A 24 4.02 -10.81 -6.25
N ASN A 25 4.24 -12.12 -6.33
CA ASN A 25 5.34 -12.72 -7.05
C ASN A 25 4.91 -14.05 -7.70
N MET A 26 5.86 -14.76 -8.31
CA MET A 26 5.60 -16.02 -9.02
C MET A 26 5.01 -17.14 -8.13
N MET A 27 5.30 -17.12 -6.82
CA MET A 27 4.89 -18.17 -5.87
C MET A 27 3.68 -17.76 -5.03
N VAL A 28 3.56 -16.47 -4.70
CA VAL A 28 2.51 -15.90 -3.85
C VAL A 28 1.83 -14.76 -4.59
N ARG A 29 0.53 -14.92 -4.85
CA ARG A 29 -0.28 -13.91 -5.53
C ARG A 29 -0.48 -12.68 -4.64
N GLY A 30 -0.48 -11.51 -5.26
CA GLY A 30 -0.64 -10.24 -4.56
C GLY A 30 -2.09 -9.94 -4.19
N GLU A 31 -2.26 -8.93 -3.34
CA GLU A 31 -3.58 -8.45 -2.89
C GLU A 31 -4.49 -8.07 -4.07
N GLY A 32 -3.94 -7.49 -5.13
CA GLY A 32 -4.68 -7.04 -6.31
C GLY A 32 -5.26 -8.16 -7.17
N ASP A 33 -4.87 -9.43 -6.95
CA ASP A 33 -5.48 -10.59 -7.63
C ASP A 33 -6.87 -10.94 -7.08
N ASP A 34 -7.32 -10.25 -6.02
CA ASP A 34 -8.65 -10.43 -5.45
C ASP A 34 -9.76 -9.98 -6.41
N ILE A 35 -10.80 -10.82 -6.55
CA ILE A 35 -11.96 -10.59 -7.42
C ILE A 35 -12.71 -9.28 -7.10
N TRP A 36 -12.70 -8.82 -5.85
CA TRP A 36 -13.34 -7.58 -5.42
C TRP A 36 -12.61 -6.37 -6.01
N TYR A 37 -11.28 -6.35 -5.99
CA TYR A 37 -10.51 -5.28 -6.63
C TYR A 37 -10.62 -5.33 -8.15
N GLN A 38 -10.54 -6.52 -8.74
CA GLN A 38 -10.63 -6.71 -10.20
C GLN A 38 -11.96 -6.25 -10.82
N ARG A 39 -13.04 -6.16 -10.02
CA ARG A 39 -14.32 -5.59 -10.45
C ARG A 39 -14.32 -4.06 -10.51
N LEU A 40 -13.48 -3.40 -9.71
CA LEU A 40 -13.37 -1.94 -9.67
C LEU A 40 -12.41 -1.44 -10.74
N TRP A 41 -11.25 -2.07 -10.88
CA TRP A 41 -10.25 -1.76 -11.89
C TRP A 41 -9.48 -3.02 -12.27
N ARG A 42 -9.15 -3.15 -13.57
CA ARG A 42 -8.33 -4.28 -14.08
C ARG A 42 -6.83 -4.03 -13.97
N GLN A 43 -6.43 -2.77 -13.96
CA GLN A 43 -5.05 -2.33 -13.80
C GLN A 43 -5.04 -1.19 -12.79
N LEU A 44 -4.08 -1.23 -11.86
CA LEU A 44 -3.90 -0.17 -10.89
C LEU A 44 -3.32 1.07 -11.59
N THR A 45 -3.97 2.22 -11.42
CA THR A 45 -3.47 3.51 -11.93
C THR A 45 -2.79 4.30 -10.81
N PRO A 46 -1.89 5.24 -11.14
CA PRO A 46 -1.25 6.10 -10.13
C PRO A 46 -2.27 6.81 -9.23
N GLU A 47 -3.38 7.29 -9.79
CA GLU A 47 -4.42 8.01 -9.06
C GLU A 47 -5.13 7.10 -8.04
N THR A 48 -5.44 5.86 -8.45
CA THR A 48 -6.05 4.88 -7.55
C THR A 48 -5.08 4.45 -6.46
N MET A 49 -3.79 4.31 -6.77
CA MET A 49 -2.76 4.02 -5.77
C MET A 49 -2.65 5.13 -4.73
N GLU A 50 -2.64 6.39 -5.15
CA GLU A 50 -2.62 7.54 -4.24
C GLU A 50 -3.85 7.58 -3.33
N ALA A 51 -5.04 7.31 -3.88
CA ALA A 51 -6.26 7.20 -3.10
C ALA A 51 -6.19 6.06 -2.07
N ILE A 52 -5.64 4.89 -2.43
CA ILE A 52 -5.44 3.79 -1.49
C ILE A 52 -4.47 4.21 -0.38
N VAL A 53 -3.35 4.86 -0.71
CA VAL A 53 -2.38 5.32 0.28
C VAL A 53 -3.01 6.30 1.26
N GLU A 54 -3.72 7.32 0.77
CA GLU A 54 -4.39 8.32 1.62
C GLU A 54 -5.44 7.67 2.54
N GLN A 55 -6.32 6.83 2.00
CA GLN A 55 -7.37 6.19 2.79
C GLN A 55 -6.79 5.17 3.78
N SER A 56 -5.86 4.31 3.33
CA SER A 56 -5.25 3.30 4.20
C SER A 56 -4.43 3.94 5.32
N GLN A 57 -3.69 5.01 5.06
CA GLN A 57 -2.97 5.74 6.11
C GLN A 57 -3.94 6.27 7.16
N ARG A 58 -5.07 6.87 6.76
CA ARG A 58 -6.08 7.40 7.68
C ARG A 58 -6.58 6.35 8.68
N PHE A 59 -6.77 5.11 8.26
CA PHE A 59 -7.36 4.06 9.09
C PHE A 59 -6.35 3.09 9.72
N LEU A 60 -5.23 2.82 9.04
CA LEU A 60 -4.26 1.80 9.45
C LEU A 60 -3.07 2.38 10.23
N LEU A 61 -2.81 3.69 10.14
CA LEU A 61 -1.71 4.33 10.88
C LEU A 61 -1.76 4.08 12.41
N PRO A 62 -2.93 4.09 13.08
CA PRO A 62 -2.99 3.76 14.51
C PRO A 62 -2.42 2.38 14.84
N LEU A 63 -2.59 1.39 13.95
CA LEU A 63 -2.06 0.04 14.16
C LEU A 63 -0.54 0.10 14.35
N PHE A 64 0.18 0.83 13.50
CA PHE A 64 1.62 0.98 13.61
C PHE A 64 2.06 1.81 14.82
N ARG A 65 1.30 2.86 15.17
CA ARG A 65 1.61 3.73 16.32
C ARG A 65 1.55 2.97 17.66
N PHE A 66 0.66 2.00 17.79
CA PHE A 66 0.39 1.29 19.05
C PHE A 66 0.89 -0.16 19.08
N ASN A 67 1.47 -0.68 17.99
CA ASN A 67 2.02 -2.05 17.92
C ASN A 67 3.32 -2.27 18.73
N GLN A 68 3.83 -1.25 19.43
CA GLN A 68 5.03 -1.35 20.27
C GLN A 68 4.78 -0.83 21.70
N SER A 69 3.75 -1.38 22.38
CA SER A 69 3.70 -1.37 23.86
C SER A 69 4.40 -2.60 24.42
#